data_AF-A0A9X7Z7J2-F1
#
_entry.id   AF-A0A9X7Z7J2-F1
#
_cell.length_a   1.000
_cell.length_b   1.000
_cell.length_c   1.000
_cell.angle_alpha   90.00
_cell.angle_beta   90.00
_cell.angle_gamma   90.00
#
_symmetry.space_group_name_H-M   'P 1'
#
loop_
_entity.id
_entity.type
_entity.pdbx_description
1 polymer ?
#
loop_
_entity_poly.entity_id
_entity_poly.type
_entity_poly.pdbx_seq_one_letter_code
_entity_poly.pdbx_strand_id
1 'polypeptide(L)'
;MIRKHRILSGIGIAVVTTLAVSGCATNHPATASSPPSTAAATNQATTNPSTTSQPASNQATTTDTAGAGTPSTNNNNTATGSTTTGSSAGSTTSVTTNVATSQPSPASNNAAGSASGAQSGSASQSAFPAIINMAMKNFPDNVLQGAEAPTVVPTPASGSNELFYKTADSTTRIMSHPGSLSSYSVTLSSPTHQIADFSGHRYDTSAHASQTMSYALMSTPLSGKRSTTFVGTNHHKAILAVDKNSSTSVISWAEGNWTIAVKNDSSTSAPTSAANQVANYLDAHFMPIPHNMGSIVVETGTSGTVAVVTWQENNLLFETDANRYAKDPISTALEMAISMRSY
;
A
#
# COMPACT_ATOMS: atom_id res chain seq x y z
N MET A 1 -25.17 -24.83 26.59
CA MET A 1 -24.65 -25.33 25.30
C MET A 1 -24.84 -24.21 24.28
N ILE A 2 -23.78 -23.49 23.88
CA ILE A 2 -23.90 -22.25 23.08
C ILE A 2 -23.00 -22.35 21.84
N ARG A 3 -23.58 -22.32 20.65
CA ARG A 3 -22.84 -22.25 19.38
C ARG A 3 -22.35 -20.81 19.15
N LYS A 4 -21.05 -20.54 19.36
CA LYS A 4 -20.42 -19.31 18.86
C LYS A 4 -20.25 -19.44 17.33
N HIS A 5 -20.94 -18.61 16.56
CA HIS A 5 -20.65 -18.46 15.14
C HIS A 5 -19.26 -17.84 14.96
N ARG A 6 -18.43 -18.43 14.09
CA ARG A 6 -17.20 -17.78 13.60
C ARG A 6 -17.58 -16.86 12.44
N ILE A 7 -17.29 -15.57 12.57
CA ILE A 7 -17.30 -14.66 11.43
C ILE A 7 -15.94 -14.81 10.74
N LEU A 8 -15.95 -15.14 9.44
CA LEU A 8 -14.75 -15.04 8.61
C LEU A 8 -14.53 -13.57 8.31
N SER A 9 -13.46 -12.98 8.84
CA SER A 9 -13.01 -11.63 8.50
C SER A 9 -12.03 -11.68 7.34
N GLY A 10 -12.50 -12.09 6.16
CA GLY A 10 -11.81 -11.77 4.91
C GLY A 10 -12.26 -10.39 4.45
N ILE A 11 -11.33 -9.50 4.08
CA ILE A 11 -11.67 -8.17 3.54
C ILE A 11 -12.10 -8.31 2.06
N GLY A 12 -13.27 -8.92 1.86
CA GLY A 12 -14.01 -8.79 0.61
C GLY A 12 -14.76 -7.47 0.63
N ILE A 13 -14.47 -6.57 -0.31
CA ILE A 13 -15.16 -5.27 -0.42
C ILE A 13 -16.62 -5.52 -0.84
N ALA A 14 -17.51 -5.58 0.15
CA ALA A 14 -18.93 -5.78 -0.04
C ALA A 14 -19.61 -4.49 -0.53
N VAL A 15 -19.82 -4.39 -1.85
CA VAL A 15 -20.53 -3.25 -2.46
C VAL A 15 -22.02 -3.31 -2.09
N VAL A 16 -22.40 -2.55 -1.06
CA VAL A 16 -23.80 -2.40 -0.63
C VAL A 16 -24.52 -1.45 -1.59
N THR A 17 -25.29 -2.01 -2.53
CA THR A 17 -26.08 -1.24 -3.50
C THR A 17 -27.37 -0.73 -2.85
N THR A 18 -27.35 0.49 -2.30
CA THR A 18 -28.52 1.15 -1.72
C THR A 18 -29.48 1.68 -2.78
N LEU A 19 -30.43 0.83 -3.20
CA LEU A 19 -31.60 1.26 -3.98
C LEU A 19 -32.53 2.14 -3.14
N ALA A 20 -32.40 3.45 -3.28
CA ALA A 20 -33.32 4.42 -2.68
C ALA A 20 -34.63 4.47 -3.49
N VAL A 21 -35.69 3.87 -2.95
CA VAL A 21 -37.06 3.96 -3.51
C VAL A 21 -37.85 4.99 -2.72
N SER A 22 -38.10 6.16 -3.31
CA SER A 22 -39.00 7.17 -2.74
C SER A 22 -40.46 6.80 -2.99
N GLY A 23 -41.27 6.69 -1.93
CA GLY A 23 -42.72 6.45 -2.02
C GLY A 23 -43.48 7.33 -1.02
N CYS A 24 -44.53 8.01 -1.49
CA CYS A 24 -45.34 8.93 -0.68
C CYS A 24 -46.42 8.20 0.14
N ALA A 25 -46.91 8.86 1.18
CA ALA A 25 -47.82 8.28 2.17
C ALA A 25 -49.28 8.12 1.69
N THR A 26 -50.03 7.25 2.36
CA THR A 26 -51.50 7.36 2.53
C THR A 26 -51.93 6.65 3.80
N ASN A 27 -52.96 7.16 4.49
CA ASN A 27 -53.54 6.57 5.70
C ASN A 27 -54.74 5.69 5.35
N HIS A 28 -54.89 4.51 5.97
CA HIS A 28 -56.19 4.02 6.46
C HIS A 28 -56.03 2.74 7.33
N PRO A 29 -56.82 2.57 8.41
CA PRO A 29 -56.87 1.31 9.18
C PRO A 29 -58.15 0.49 8.91
N ALA A 30 -58.07 -0.84 8.90
CA ALA A 30 -59.16 -1.76 9.28
C ALA A 30 -58.71 -3.25 9.37
N THR A 31 -59.32 -3.96 10.32
CA THR A 31 -59.66 -5.42 10.35
C THR A 31 -58.71 -6.49 9.77
N ALA A 32 -58.39 -7.48 10.60
CA ALA A 32 -57.85 -8.78 10.16
C ALA A 32 -58.94 -9.87 10.16
N SER A 33 -58.95 -10.70 9.12
CA SER A 33 -59.65 -11.99 9.05
C SER A 33 -58.92 -12.93 8.06
N SER A 34 -59.20 -14.23 8.13
CA SER A 34 -58.30 -15.29 7.63
C SER A 34 -58.74 -15.87 6.24
N PRO A 35 -58.40 -17.11 5.81
CA PRO A 35 -57.67 -17.32 4.55
C PRO A 35 -58.47 -18.22 3.57
N PRO A 36 -57.85 -19.14 2.81
CA PRO A 36 -56.99 -18.95 1.63
C PRO A 36 -57.69 -19.44 0.33
N SER A 37 -57.12 -19.15 -0.84
CA SER A 37 -57.41 -19.90 -2.07
C SER A 37 -56.24 -19.90 -3.06
N THR A 38 -56.33 -20.75 -4.08
CA THR A 38 -55.21 -21.25 -4.89
C THR A 38 -55.26 -20.85 -6.36
N ALA A 39 -54.09 -21.01 -7.01
CA ALA A 39 -53.89 -21.46 -8.40
C ALA A 39 -53.78 -20.45 -9.56
N ALA A 40 -52.93 -20.90 -10.49
CA ALA A 40 -52.96 -20.73 -11.94
C ALA A 40 -52.68 -19.35 -12.58
N ALA A 41 -51.51 -19.31 -13.22
CA ALA A 41 -51.12 -18.45 -14.32
C ALA A 41 -52.14 -18.34 -15.48
N THR A 42 -51.96 -17.34 -16.34
CA THR A 42 -51.69 -17.54 -17.78
C THR A 42 -51.08 -16.25 -18.39
N ASN A 43 -50.28 -16.41 -19.45
CA ASN A 43 -49.64 -15.31 -20.17
C ASN A 43 -50.64 -14.43 -20.93
N GLN A 44 -50.31 -13.15 -21.11
CA GLN A 44 -50.63 -12.45 -22.35
C GLN A 44 -49.58 -11.37 -22.65
N ALA A 45 -49.24 -11.21 -23.93
CA ALA A 45 -48.29 -10.22 -24.41
C ALA A 45 -48.85 -9.59 -25.69
N THR A 46 -48.92 -8.25 -25.78
CA THR A 46 -49.32 -7.56 -27.01
C THR A 46 -48.79 -6.13 -27.09
N THR A 47 -47.93 -5.92 -28.09
CA THR A 47 -47.82 -4.72 -28.95
C THR A 47 -47.72 -3.29 -28.38
N ASN A 48 -46.48 -2.77 -28.45
CA ASN A 48 -46.07 -1.69 -29.39
C ASN A 48 -46.62 -0.26 -29.12
N PRO A 49 -46.34 0.79 -29.95
CA PRO A 49 -45.46 1.86 -29.47
C PRO A 49 -46.06 3.29 -29.57
N SER A 50 -45.38 4.27 -28.97
CA SER A 50 -45.63 5.69 -29.23
C SER A 50 -44.34 6.50 -29.17
N THR A 51 -44.00 7.16 -30.28
CA THR A 51 -42.97 8.19 -30.35
C THR A 51 -43.63 9.56 -30.32
N THR A 52 -43.07 10.50 -29.54
CA THR A 52 -43.40 11.92 -29.67
C THR A 52 -42.15 12.76 -29.39
N SER A 53 -42.02 13.88 -30.09
CA SER A 53 -40.80 14.69 -30.16
C SER A 53 -40.81 15.91 -29.22
N GLN A 54 -39.61 16.49 -29.04
CA GLN A 54 -39.28 17.94 -29.02
C GLN A 54 -40.41 19.00 -28.85
N PRO A 55 -40.14 20.11 -28.14
CA PRO A 55 -39.14 21.07 -28.64
C PRO A 55 -38.16 21.65 -27.61
N ALA A 56 -37.12 22.30 -28.12
CA ALA A 56 -36.21 23.16 -27.36
C ALA A 56 -36.67 24.63 -27.43
N SER A 57 -36.17 25.48 -26.51
CA SER A 57 -36.33 26.94 -26.59
C SER A 57 -35.00 27.64 -26.29
N ASN A 58 -34.61 28.57 -27.17
CA ASN A 58 -33.45 29.44 -26.98
C ASN A 58 -33.88 30.73 -26.28
N GLN A 59 -33.00 31.33 -25.48
CA GLN A 59 -33.03 32.77 -25.24
C GLN A 59 -31.63 33.34 -24.93
N ALA A 60 -31.19 34.26 -25.78
CA ALA A 60 -30.32 35.39 -25.41
C ALA A 60 -31.26 36.60 -25.12
N THR A 61 -30.86 37.79 -24.66
CA THR A 61 -29.57 38.52 -24.57
C THR A 61 -29.74 39.52 -23.38
N THR A 62 -28.75 40.10 -22.70
CA THR A 62 -27.89 41.24 -23.10
C THR A 62 -26.84 41.56 -22.02
N THR A 63 -25.71 42.13 -22.46
CA THR A 63 -24.96 43.31 -21.93
C THR A 63 -25.49 44.01 -20.66
N ASP A 64 -24.67 44.62 -19.78
CA ASP A 64 -23.33 45.27 -19.88
C ASP A 64 -22.68 45.31 -18.44
N THR A 65 -21.47 45.77 -18.07
CA THR A 65 -20.37 46.52 -18.74
C THR A 65 -18.96 46.32 -18.11
N ALA A 66 -18.01 47.23 -18.38
CA ALA A 66 -16.56 47.24 -18.11
C ALA A 66 -16.05 47.41 -16.65
N GLY A 67 -14.74 47.10 -16.45
CA GLY A 67 -13.95 47.51 -15.27
C GLY A 67 -12.47 47.06 -15.31
N ALA A 68 -11.53 48.02 -15.33
CA ALA A 68 -10.07 47.78 -15.37
C ALA A 68 -9.48 47.32 -14.01
N GLY A 69 -8.26 46.78 -13.91
CA GLY A 69 -7.23 46.52 -14.92
C GLY A 69 -5.94 45.94 -14.31
N THR A 70 -4.92 45.67 -15.12
CA THR A 70 -3.65 45.05 -14.71
C THR A 70 -2.53 46.07 -14.41
N PRO A 71 -1.72 45.85 -13.36
CA PRO A 71 -0.35 46.36 -13.27
C PRO A 71 0.64 45.28 -13.74
N SER A 72 1.37 45.55 -14.82
CA SER A 72 2.60 44.83 -15.13
C SER A 72 3.77 45.56 -14.45
N THR A 73 4.61 44.83 -13.72
CA THR A 73 5.87 45.35 -13.19
C THR A 73 7.02 44.44 -13.62
N ASN A 74 7.82 44.93 -14.58
CA ASN A 74 9.19 44.47 -14.75
C ASN A 74 9.95 44.60 -13.43
N ASN A 75 10.87 43.68 -13.16
CA ASN A 75 12.16 44.09 -12.62
C ASN A 75 13.28 43.21 -13.18
N ASN A 76 14.48 43.78 -13.33
CA ASN A 76 15.55 43.22 -14.13
C ASN A 76 16.91 43.45 -13.45
N ASN A 77 17.79 42.45 -13.44
CA ASN A 77 19.10 42.46 -12.76
C ASN A 77 19.00 42.63 -11.20
N THR A 78 20.03 42.37 -10.40
CA THR A 78 21.47 42.26 -10.69
C THR A 78 22.11 41.12 -9.90
N ALA A 79 23.07 40.40 -10.50
CA ALA A 79 23.95 39.51 -9.76
C ALA A 79 25.15 40.28 -9.17
N THR A 80 25.36 40.19 -7.86
CA THR A 80 26.51 40.78 -7.16
C THR A 80 27.16 39.72 -6.28
N GLY A 81 28.38 39.30 -6.63
CA GLY A 81 29.18 38.41 -5.78
C GLY A 81 29.84 39.18 -4.63
N SER A 82 30.04 38.51 -3.49
CA SER A 82 30.86 39.01 -2.38
C SER A 82 31.98 38.03 -2.07
N THR A 83 33.19 38.36 -2.50
CA THR A 83 34.42 37.70 -2.03
C THR A 83 34.72 38.14 -0.60
N THR A 84 35.01 37.20 0.29
CA THR A 84 35.60 37.49 1.60
C THR A 84 36.89 36.69 1.76
N THR A 85 37.99 37.36 2.09
CA THR A 85 39.34 36.78 2.14
C THR A 85 39.95 36.98 3.53
N GLY A 86 40.61 35.94 4.05
CA GLY A 86 41.23 35.87 5.37
C GLY A 86 41.17 34.42 5.86
N SER A 87 42.24 33.66 6.09
CA SER A 87 43.60 33.96 6.61
C SER A 87 43.59 34.40 8.09
N SER A 88 44.43 33.86 8.98
CA SER A 88 45.32 32.68 8.88
C SER A 88 45.98 32.37 10.24
N ALA A 89 45.81 31.15 10.76
CA ALA A 89 46.68 30.51 11.76
C ALA A 89 46.34 29.00 11.84
N GLY A 90 47.26 28.07 12.11
CA GLY A 90 48.70 28.25 12.32
C GLY A 90 49.23 27.32 13.41
N SER A 91 49.51 26.06 13.09
CA SER A 91 50.33 25.15 13.90
C SER A 91 51.03 24.11 13.01
N THR A 92 52.14 23.56 13.48
CA THR A 92 53.15 22.91 12.64
C THR A 92 53.57 21.53 13.17
N THR A 93 54.48 20.87 12.42
CA THR A 93 55.43 19.85 12.91
C THR A 93 54.89 18.41 13.04
N SER A 94 55.56 17.34 12.57
CA SER A 94 56.49 17.11 11.44
C SER A 94 56.85 15.62 11.35
N VAL A 95 57.08 15.07 10.14
CA VAL A 95 58.06 13.97 9.85
C VAL A 95 57.66 12.57 10.47
N THR A 96 57.81 11.41 9.81
CA THR A 96 58.94 10.90 9.01
C THR A 96 58.48 9.95 7.89
N THR A 97 59.15 10.01 6.73
CA THR A 97 59.11 8.99 5.66
C THR A 97 60.11 7.85 5.90
N ASN A 98 59.87 6.66 5.33
CA ASN A 98 60.97 5.78 4.93
C ASN A 98 60.61 4.87 3.75
N VAL A 99 61.57 4.56 2.88
CA VAL A 99 61.36 3.82 1.61
C VAL A 99 62.57 2.93 1.28
N ALA A 100 62.35 1.62 1.13
CA ALA A 100 63.15 0.65 0.35
C ALA A 100 62.35 -0.68 0.29
N THR A 101 61.91 -1.26 -0.83
CA THR A 101 62.60 -1.79 -2.04
C THR A 101 63.52 -2.99 -1.80
N SER A 102 63.05 -4.19 -2.16
CA SER A 102 63.88 -5.32 -2.68
C SER A 102 63.03 -6.41 -3.35
N GLN A 103 63.34 -6.71 -4.60
CA GLN A 103 63.06 -7.96 -5.35
C GLN A 103 64.42 -8.72 -5.49
N PRO A 104 64.56 -9.91 -6.13
CA PRO A 104 63.61 -10.67 -6.96
C PRO A 104 63.49 -12.20 -6.70
N SER A 105 62.46 -12.83 -7.29
CA SER A 105 62.43 -14.09 -8.11
C SER A 105 63.29 -15.35 -7.77
N PRO A 106 62.97 -16.54 -8.35
CA PRO A 106 61.66 -17.10 -8.73
C PRO A 106 61.45 -18.57 -8.27
N ALA A 107 60.22 -19.09 -8.36
CA ALA A 107 59.96 -20.53 -8.38
C ALA A 107 58.81 -20.86 -9.36
N SER A 108 59.08 -21.73 -10.34
CA SER A 108 58.10 -22.26 -11.28
C SER A 108 57.50 -23.56 -10.74
N ASN A 109 56.20 -23.78 -10.98
CA ASN A 109 55.72 -25.12 -11.34
C ASN A 109 54.41 -25.06 -12.13
N ASN A 110 54.38 -25.74 -13.27
CA ASN A 110 53.15 -25.96 -14.05
C ASN A 110 52.33 -27.09 -13.41
N ALA A 111 51.01 -26.89 -13.33
CA ALA A 111 50.03 -27.96 -13.22
C ALA A 111 48.88 -27.64 -14.19
N ALA A 112 48.52 -28.59 -15.04
CA ALA A 112 47.57 -28.39 -16.14
C ALA A 112 46.21 -29.05 -15.87
N GLY A 113 45.16 -28.56 -16.55
CA GLY A 113 43.84 -29.19 -16.64
C GLY A 113 42.89 -28.82 -15.49
N SER A 114 41.86 -28.02 -15.71
CA SER A 114 40.70 -28.46 -16.49
C SER A 114 39.89 -27.27 -17.02
N ALA A 115 39.39 -27.37 -18.26
CA ALA A 115 38.46 -26.39 -18.81
C ALA A 115 37.05 -26.61 -18.21
N SER A 116 36.79 -25.97 -17.06
CA SER A 116 35.43 -25.81 -16.56
C SER A 116 34.67 -24.91 -17.55
N GLY A 117 33.68 -25.48 -18.23
CA GLY A 117 32.81 -24.71 -19.12
C GLY A 117 32.02 -23.68 -18.30
N ALA A 118 31.90 -22.45 -18.82
CA ALA A 118 31.15 -21.38 -18.18
C ALA A 118 29.63 -21.65 -18.27
N GLN A 119 29.16 -22.63 -17.50
CA GLN A 119 27.75 -22.86 -17.25
C GLN A 119 27.22 -21.62 -16.52
N SER A 120 26.30 -20.90 -17.17
CA SER A 120 25.64 -19.72 -16.61
C SER A 120 24.88 -20.13 -15.35
N GLY A 121 25.49 -19.95 -14.19
CA GLY A 121 24.96 -20.43 -12.92
C GLY A 121 23.70 -19.67 -12.54
N SER A 122 22.59 -20.39 -12.39
CA SER A 122 21.33 -19.86 -11.86
C SER A 122 21.54 -19.43 -10.40
N ALA A 123 21.89 -18.17 -10.19
CA ALA A 123 22.11 -17.61 -8.87
C ALA A 123 20.81 -17.57 -8.05
N SER A 124 20.96 -17.64 -6.73
CA SER A 124 20.00 -17.14 -5.75
C SER A 124 18.70 -17.92 -5.45
N GLN A 125 18.46 -19.13 -5.98
CA GLN A 125 17.33 -19.95 -5.47
C GLN A 125 17.46 -20.31 -3.97
N SER A 126 18.66 -20.18 -3.38
CA SER A 126 18.93 -20.33 -1.94
C SER A 126 18.69 -19.07 -1.09
N ALA A 127 18.24 -17.95 -1.66
CA ALA A 127 17.96 -16.73 -0.91
C ALA A 127 16.56 -16.71 -0.26
N PHE A 128 15.60 -17.47 -0.80
CA PHE A 128 14.22 -17.50 -0.31
C PHE A 128 13.98 -18.63 0.69
N PRO A 129 13.36 -18.35 1.86
CA PRO A 129 12.99 -19.36 2.84
C PRO A 129 12.16 -20.49 2.22
N ALA A 130 12.32 -21.72 2.73
CA ALA A 130 11.72 -22.91 2.11
C ALA A 130 10.19 -22.81 1.92
N ILE A 131 9.46 -22.17 2.84
CA ILE A 131 8.01 -21.96 2.71
C ILE A 131 7.64 -20.98 1.59
N ILE A 132 8.40 -19.89 1.43
CA ILE A 132 8.24 -18.93 0.33
C ILE A 132 8.54 -19.62 -1.01
N ASN A 133 9.65 -20.36 -1.04
CA ASN A 133 10.08 -21.17 -2.19
C ASN A 133 9.08 -22.27 -2.57
N MET A 134 8.34 -22.84 -1.61
CA MET A 134 7.24 -23.78 -1.88
C MET A 134 5.99 -23.05 -2.36
N ALA A 135 5.62 -21.92 -1.77
CA ALA A 135 4.45 -21.15 -2.17
C ALA A 135 4.56 -20.65 -3.61
N MET A 136 5.63 -19.93 -3.95
CA MET A 136 5.80 -19.28 -5.26
C MET A 136 5.81 -20.30 -6.42
N LYS A 137 6.29 -21.53 -6.19
CA LYS A 137 6.28 -22.63 -7.18
C LYS A 137 4.90 -23.17 -7.57
N ASN A 138 3.81 -22.69 -6.96
CA ASN A 138 2.45 -23.01 -7.40
C ASN A 138 1.91 -22.01 -8.44
N PHE A 139 2.58 -20.89 -8.68
CA PHE A 139 2.17 -19.92 -9.70
C PHE A 139 2.76 -20.28 -11.08
N PRO A 140 2.03 -19.99 -12.18
CA PRO A 140 2.55 -20.20 -13.52
C PRO A 140 3.55 -19.10 -13.91
N ASP A 141 4.49 -19.42 -14.81
CA ASP A 141 5.60 -18.55 -15.23
C ASP A 141 5.18 -17.13 -15.66
N ASN A 142 3.98 -16.99 -16.27
CA ASN A 142 3.46 -15.71 -16.73
C ASN A 142 2.97 -14.79 -15.59
N VAL A 143 2.66 -15.37 -14.42
CA VAL A 143 2.38 -14.63 -13.17
C VAL A 143 3.67 -14.31 -12.42
N LEU A 144 4.66 -15.22 -12.49
CA LEU A 144 5.99 -15.02 -11.90
C LEU A 144 6.86 -13.98 -12.64
N GLN A 145 6.55 -13.61 -13.89
CA GLN A 145 7.33 -12.62 -14.63
C GLN A 145 7.24 -11.21 -13.99
N GLY A 146 8.28 -10.86 -13.22
CA GLY A 146 8.35 -9.64 -12.42
C GLY A 146 7.73 -9.77 -11.03
N ALA A 147 7.54 -11.00 -10.53
CA ALA A 147 7.13 -11.25 -9.16
C ALA A 147 8.32 -11.09 -8.19
N GLU A 148 8.01 -10.59 -7.00
CA GLU A 148 8.92 -10.51 -5.86
C GLU A 148 8.35 -11.26 -4.65
N ALA A 149 9.25 -11.76 -3.80
CA ALA A 149 8.89 -12.48 -2.58
C ALA A 149 9.80 -12.06 -1.41
N PRO A 150 9.33 -12.14 -0.16
CA PRO A 150 10.14 -11.78 1.00
C PRO A 150 11.24 -12.83 1.26
N THR A 151 12.45 -12.38 1.59
CA THR A 151 13.52 -13.28 2.08
C THR A 151 13.41 -13.58 3.57
N VAL A 152 12.45 -12.99 4.30
CA VAL A 152 12.12 -13.32 5.70
C VAL A 152 10.82 -14.11 5.81
N VAL A 153 10.50 -14.60 7.02
CA VAL A 153 9.25 -15.32 7.32
C VAL A 153 8.63 -14.75 8.60
N PRO A 154 7.32 -14.43 8.61
CA PRO A 154 6.64 -13.88 9.79
C PRO A 154 6.63 -14.89 10.95
N THR A 155 6.98 -14.43 12.16
CA THR A 155 6.90 -15.24 13.38
C THR A 155 5.50 -15.20 13.98
N PRO A 156 4.83 -16.35 14.25
CA PRO A 156 3.53 -16.35 14.92
C PRO A 156 3.59 -15.84 16.36
N ALA A 157 2.60 -15.06 16.79
CA ALA A 157 2.44 -14.62 18.19
C ALA A 157 2.25 -15.80 19.16
N SER A 158 1.82 -16.97 18.65
CA SER A 158 1.69 -18.20 19.44
C SER A 158 3.03 -18.92 19.72
N GLY A 159 4.15 -18.44 19.16
CA GLY A 159 5.45 -19.12 19.26
C GLY A 159 5.50 -20.48 18.54
N SER A 160 4.57 -20.74 17.60
CA SER A 160 4.60 -21.94 16.78
C SER A 160 5.69 -21.85 15.73
N ASN A 161 6.39 -22.96 15.47
CA ASN A 161 7.30 -23.10 14.33
C ASN A 161 6.60 -23.68 13.09
N GLU A 162 5.33 -24.08 13.20
CA GLU A 162 4.52 -24.57 12.10
C GLU A 162 3.89 -23.42 11.33
N LEU A 163 4.19 -23.35 10.03
CA LEU A 163 3.63 -22.38 9.10
C LEU A 163 3.10 -23.09 7.85
N PHE A 164 1.93 -22.63 7.42
CA PHE A 164 1.22 -23.06 6.22
C PHE A 164 1.11 -21.86 5.29
N TYR A 165 1.07 -22.12 3.98
CA TYR A 165 0.77 -21.10 2.99
C TYR A 165 -0.54 -21.43 2.27
N LYS A 166 -1.16 -20.41 1.67
CA LYS A 166 -2.12 -20.55 0.57
C LYS A 166 -1.71 -19.61 -0.54
N THR A 167 -1.92 -20.04 -1.78
CA THR A 167 -1.68 -19.25 -2.98
C THR A 167 -3.00 -18.91 -3.64
N ALA A 168 -3.09 -17.71 -4.22
CA ALA A 168 -4.14 -17.35 -5.17
C ALA A 168 -3.53 -16.46 -6.25
N ASP A 169 -3.98 -16.63 -7.49
CA ASP A 169 -3.59 -15.79 -8.61
C ASP A 169 -4.83 -15.30 -9.38
N SER A 170 -4.61 -14.28 -10.21
CA SER A 170 -5.50 -13.95 -11.32
C SER A 170 -4.67 -13.63 -12.54
N THR A 171 -5.10 -14.15 -13.69
CA THR A 171 -4.63 -13.78 -15.03
C THR A 171 -5.75 -13.11 -15.84
N THR A 172 -6.86 -12.76 -15.18
CA THR A 172 -8.05 -12.16 -15.80
C THR A 172 -8.09 -10.65 -15.57
N ARG A 173 -8.48 -9.89 -16.61
CA ARG A 173 -8.69 -8.43 -16.50
C ARG A 173 -9.85 -8.15 -15.54
N ILE A 174 -9.53 -7.69 -14.33
CA ILE A 174 -10.52 -7.36 -13.31
C ILE A 174 -11.17 -6.01 -13.67
N MET A 175 -12.46 -5.97 -13.96
CA MET A 175 -13.14 -4.74 -14.43
C MET A 175 -13.11 -3.57 -13.43
N SER A 176 -12.94 -3.84 -12.12
CA SER A 176 -12.77 -2.81 -11.09
C SER A 176 -11.35 -2.23 -11.00
N HIS A 177 -10.38 -2.83 -11.68
CA HIS A 177 -8.97 -2.41 -11.68
C HIS A 177 -8.48 -2.24 -13.12
N PRO A 178 -8.70 -1.05 -13.72
CA PRO A 178 -8.25 -0.74 -15.08
C PRO A 178 -6.80 -1.15 -15.31
N GLY A 179 -6.52 -1.77 -16.46
CA GLY A 179 -5.18 -2.18 -16.86
C GLY A 179 -4.58 -3.38 -16.12
N SER A 180 -5.24 -3.97 -15.11
CA SER A 180 -4.73 -5.17 -14.43
C SER A 180 -4.55 -6.34 -15.41
N LEU A 181 -3.35 -6.93 -15.41
CA LEU A 181 -2.94 -8.04 -16.30
C LEU A 181 -2.78 -9.36 -15.55
N SER A 182 -2.09 -9.32 -14.40
CA SER A 182 -1.88 -10.49 -13.55
C SER A 182 -1.67 -10.09 -12.10
N SER A 183 -1.94 -11.01 -11.17
CA SER A 183 -1.58 -10.86 -9.76
C SER A 183 -1.35 -12.20 -9.10
N TYR A 184 -0.50 -12.21 -8.07
CA TYR A 184 -0.34 -13.32 -7.13
C TYR A 184 -0.50 -12.82 -5.70
N SER A 185 -0.96 -13.67 -4.80
CA SER A 185 -0.95 -13.45 -3.36
C SER A 185 -0.63 -14.74 -2.60
N VAL A 186 0.19 -14.64 -1.56
CA VAL A 186 0.59 -15.73 -0.68
C VAL A 186 0.18 -15.40 0.76
N THR A 187 -0.80 -16.13 1.28
CA THR A 187 -1.30 -16.03 2.65
C THR A 187 -0.50 -16.93 3.58
N LEU A 188 0.19 -16.40 4.59
CA LEU A 188 0.95 -17.20 5.56
C LEU A 188 0.17 -17.36 6.88
N SER A 189 0.13 -18.58 7.41
CA SER A 189 -0.73 -18.98 8.52
C SER A 189 -0.05 -19.91 9.52
N SER A 190 -0.35 -19.73 10.79
CA SER A 190 -0.15 -20.72 11.86
C SER A 190 -1.20 -21.84 11.76
N PRO A 191 -1.14 -22.92 12.58
CA PRO A 191 -2.20 -23.95 12.63
C PRO A 191 -3.60 -23.45 12.98
N THR A 192 -3.73 -22.19 13.46
CA THR A 192 -4.99 -21.65 14.00
C THR A 192 -5.44 -20.34 13.37
N HIS A 193 -4.51 -19.54 12.83
CA HIS A 193 -4.75 -18.18 12.35
C HIS A 193 -3.80 -17.79 11.21
N GLN A 194 -4.33 -17.05 10.23
CA GLN A 194 -3.57 -16.23 9.28
C GLN A 194 -2.73 -15.17 10.02
N ILE A 195 -1.53 -14.90 9.55
CA ILE A 195 -0.53 -14.06 10.24
C ILE A 195 -0.20 -12.81 9.42
N ALA A 196 0.15 -13.02 8.16
CA ALA A 196 0.74 -12.03 7.27
C ALA A 196 0.68 -12.56 5.84
N ASP A 197 0.40 -11.68 4.88
CA ASP A 197 0.29 -11.99 3.46
C ASP A 197 1.30 -11.16 2.65
N PHE A 198 1.65 -11.61 1.45
CA PHE A 198 2.32 -10.76 0.46
C PHE A 198 1.75 -10.99 -0.94
N SER A 199 1.72 -9.93 -1.75
CA SER A 199 1.18 -9.96 -3.11
C SER A 199 1.95 -9.06 -4.07
N GLY A 200 1.73 -9.30 -5.36
CA GLY A 200 2.16 -8.41 -6.43
C GLY A 200 1.11 -8.37 -7.54
N HIS A 201 0.83 -7.16 -8.03
CA HIS A 201 -0.17 -6.87 -9.05
C HIS A 201 0.49 -6.15 -10.22
N ARG A 202 0.37 -6.72 -11.41
CA ARG A 202 0.95 -6.18 -12.65
C ARG A 202 -0.12 -5.53 -13.51
N TYR A 203 0.17 -4.32 -13.96
CA TYR A 203 -0.68 -3.51 -14.81
C TYR A 203 -0.07 -3.36 -16.21
N ASP A 204 -0.86 -2.93 -17.19
CA ASP A 204 -0.38 -2.55 -18.52
C ASP A 204 0.38 -1.22 -18.55
N THR A 205 0.16 -0.35 -17.55
CA THR A 205 0.87 0.93 -17.40
C THR A 205 1.17 1.26 -15.93
N SER A 206 2.19 2.09 -15.71
CA SER A 206 2.47 2.69 -14.40
C SER A 206 1.35 3.62 -13.91
N ALA A 207 0.64 4.29 -14.81
CA ALA A 207 -0.48 5.16 -14.47
C ALA A 207 -1.63 4.39 -13.81
N HIS A 208 -2.00 3.21 -14.34
CA HIS A 208 -3.05 2.37 -13.75
C HIS A 208 -2.65 1.79 -12.38
N ALA A 209 -1.38 1.40 -12.21
CA ALA A 209 -0.85 0.99 -10.90
C ALA A 209 -0.92 2.15 -9.88
N SER A 210 -0.51 3.37 -10.27
CA SER A 210 -0.62 4.57 -9.44
C SER A 210 -2.07 4.92 -9.10
N GLN A 211 -3.01 4.69 -10.02
CA GLN A 211 -4.43 4.93 -9.79
C GLN A 211 -5.02 3.98 -8.73
N THR A 212 -4.69 2.68 -8.78
CA THR A 212 -5.12 1.72 -7.73
C THR A 212 -4.57 2.14 -6.36
N MET A 213 -3.28 2.45 -6.29
CA MET A 213 -2.61 2.94 -5.08
C MET A 213 -3.24 4.23 -4.53
N SER A 214 -3.65 5.13 -5.43
CA SER A 214 -4.37 6.36 -5.07
C SER A 214 -5.72 6.07 -4.42
N TYR A 215 -6.49 5.09 -4.91
CA TYR A 215 -7.77 4.72 -4.28
C TYR A 215 -7.60 4.11 -2.88
N ALA A 216 -6.55 3.32 -2.65
CA ALA A 216 -6.23 2.81 -1.32
C ALA A 216 -5.93 3.97 -0.34
N LEU A 217 -5.02 4.87 -0.71
CA LEU A 217 -4.61 6.02 0.10
C LEU A 217 -5.72 7.08 0.30
N MET A 218 -6.53 7.36 -0.73
CA MET A 218 -7.58 8.37 -0.67
C MET A 218 -8.88 7.89 0.01
N SER A 219 -8.96 6.62 0.41
CA SER A 219 -10.14 6.01 1.04
C SER A 219 -10.55 6.69 2.36
N THR A 220 -9.60 7.30 3.08
CA THR A 220 -9.83 7.98 4.36
C THR A 220 -9.27 9.41 4.37
N PRO A 221 -9.99 10.40 3.80
CA PRO A 221 -9.65 11.80 3.99
C PRO A 221 -9.70 12.15 5.49
N LEU A 222 -8.57 12.59 6.05
CA LEU A 222 -8.37 12.85 7.49
C LEU A 222 -9.47 13.75 8.08
N SER A 223 -10.48 13.14 8.69
CA SER A 223 -11.68 13.83 9.18
C SER A 223 -11.50 14.39 10.60
N GLY A 224 -12.50 15.13 11.07
CA GLY A 224 -12.48 15.74 12.41
C GLY A 224 -11.47 16.89 12.58
N LYS A 225 -11.06 17.14 13.82
CA LYS A 225 -10.16 18.25 14.18
C LYS A 225 -8.71 17.87 13.93
N ARG A 226 -7.98 18.71 13.18
CA ARG A 226 -6.55 18.53 12.90
C ARG A 226 -5.66 19.39 13.81
N SER A 227 -4.45 18.89 14.08
CA SER A 227 -3.36 19.58 14.79
C SER A 227 -2.00 18.99 14.38
N THR A 228 -0.91 19.74 14.53
CA THR A 228 0.45 19.19 14.35
C THR A 228 0.88 18.42 15.60
N THR A 229 1.59 17.32 15.40
CA THR A 229 2.32 16.55 16.42
C THR A 229 3.70 16.17 15.87
N PHE A 230 4.53 15.55 16.70
CA PHE A 230 5.75 14.86 16.25
C PHE A 230 5.65 13.36 16.58
N VAL A 231 6.42 12.54 15.87
CA VAL A 231 6.56 11.09 16.12
C VAL A 231 8.03 10.65 16.05
N GLY A 232 8.28 9.42 16.51
CA GLY A 232 9.61 8.86 16.68
C GLY A 232 10.40 9.62 17.75
N THR A 233 11.67 9.90 17.49
CA THR A 233 12.55 10.73 18.35
C THR A 233 12.27 12.24 18.27
N ASN A 234 11.04 12.63 17.89
CA ASN A 234 10.56 13.97 17.55
C ASN A 234 11.09 14.57 16.23
N HIS A 235 11.75 13.77 15.39
CA HIS A 235 12.24 14.23 14.07
C HIS A 235 11.11 14.35 13.04
N HIS A 236 10.11 13.49 13.11
CA HIS A 236 9.03 13.40 12.11
C HIS A 236 7.87 14.33 12.46
N LYS A 237 7.66 15.39 11.66
CA LYS A 237 6.54 16.31 11.80
C LYS A 237 5.26 15.70 11.20
N ALA A 238 4.29 15.39 12.04
CA ALA A 238 3.07 14.69 11.67
C ALA A 238 1.79 15.54 11.87
N ILE A 239 0.73 15.15 11.18
CA ILE A 239 -0.64 15.65 11.35
C ILE A 239 -1.42 14.64 12.18
N LEU A 240 -1.87 15.05 13.36
CA LEU A 240 -2.89 14.36 14.14
C LEU A 240 -4.27 14.87 13.71
N ALA A 241 -5.17 13.95 13.34
CA ALA A 241 -6.58 14.19 13.10
C ALA A 241 -7.42 13.38 14.10
N VAL A 242 -8.47 13.98 14.67
CA VAL A 242 -9.36 13.33 15.65
C VAL A 242 -10.81 13.61 15.29
N ASP A 243 -11.54 12.56 14.93
CA ASP A 243 -12.97 12.59 14.62
C ASP A 243 -13.79 11.99 15.77
N LYS A 244 -14.55 12.85 16.44
CA LYS A 244 -15.42 12.44 17.56
C LYS A 244 -16.70 11.73 17.09
N ASN A 245 -17.10 11.88 15.83
CA ASN A 245 -18.34 11.34 15.30
C ASN A 245 -18.18 9.85 14.94
N SER A 246 -17.05 9.51 14.31
CA SER A 246 -16.67 8.11 14.05
C SER A 246 -15.92 7.45 15.21
N SER A 247 -15.54 8.23 16.24
CA SER A 247 -14.63 7.82 17.32
C SER A 247 -13.24 7.38 16.83
N THR A 248 -12.76 7.98 15.72
CA THR A 248 -11.48 7.67 15.09
C THR A 248 -10.41 8.70 15.45
N SER A 249 -9.14 8.28 15.49
CA SER A 249 -8.01 9.20 15.44
C SER A 249 -6.90 8.67 14.52
N VAL A 250 -6.20 9.56 13.83
CA VAL A 250 -5.14 9.23 12.86
C VAL A 250 -3.95 10.15 13.06
N ILE A 251 -2.74 9.59 13.14
CA ILE A 251 -1.48 10.32 12.99
C ILE A 251 -0.93 10.00 11.61
N SER A 252 -0.51 11.01 10.85
CA SER A 252 -0.03 10.84 9.47
C SER A 252 1.13 11.76 9.14
N TRP A 253 2.07 11.28 8.33
CA TRP A 253 3.18 12.06 7.79
C TRP A 253 3.60 11.53 6.42
N ALA A 254 4.58 12.17 5.79
CA ALA A 254 5.16 11.74 4.53
C ALA A 254 6.68 11.76 4.63
N GLU A 255 7.34 10.81 3.99
CA GLU A 255 8.79 10.61 4.04
C GLU A 255 9.29 10.23 2.63
N GLY A 256 9.82 11.23 1.90
CA GLY A 256 10.08 11.09 0.47
C GLY A 256 8.81 10.74 -0.31
N ASN A 257 8.82 9.60 -0.99
CA ASN A 257 7.68 9.07 -1.75
C ASN A 257 6.73 8.18 -0.91
N TRP A 258 7.00 7.98 0.39
CA TRP A 258 6.13 7.25 1.29
C TRP A 258 5.10 8.17 1.95
N THR A 259 3.84 7.75 1.96
CA THR A 259 2.79 8.29 2.84
C THR A 259 2.55 7.32 3.98
N ILE A 260 2.59 7.80 5.22
CA ILE A 260 2.43 6.98 6.43
C ILE A 260 1.19 7.44 7.19
N ALA A 261 0.32 6.50 7.55
CA ALA A 261 -0.89 6.75 8.33
C ALA A 261 -1.07 5.67 9.42
N VAL A 262 -1.13 6.09 10.68
CA VAL A 262 -1.42 5.23 11.82
C VAL A 262 -2.75 5.64 12.44
N LYS A 263 -3.70 4.71 12.46
CA LYS A 263 -5.14 4.91 12.65
C LYS A 263 -5.65 4.12 13.85
N ASN A 264 -6.57 4.69 14.60
CA ASN A 264 -7.27 4.06 15.71
C ASN A 264 -8.77 4.17 15.48
N ASP A 265 -9.42 3.06 15.12
CA ASP A 265 -10.84 3.03 14.72
C ASP A 265 -11.82 2.84 15.88
N SER A 266 -11.31 2.78 17.10
CA SER A 266 -12.12 2.56 18.31
C SER A 266 -11.80 3.57 19.42
N SER A 267 -11.01 4.61 19.12
CA SER A 267 -10.74 5.68 20.06
C SER A 267 -10.32 7.00 19.39
N THR A 268 -10.76 8.09 19.99
CA THR A 268 -10.24 9.44 19.74
C THR A 268 -8.87 9.68 20.39
N SER A 269 -8.37 8.71 21.18
CA SER A 269 -7.01 8.70 21.73
C SER A 269 -5.97 8.41 20.65
N ALA A 270 -5.16 9.42 20.32
CA ALA A 270 -4.13 9.38 19.29
C ALA A 270 -3.23 8.13 19.40
N PRO A 271 -2.98 7.38 18.30
CA PRO A 271 -2.20 6.13 18.31
C PRO A 271 -0.68 6.34 18.40
N THR A 272 -0.22 7.25 19.26
CA THR A 272 1.18 7.71 19.35
C THR A 272 2.17 6.57 19.59
N SER A 273 1.79 5.50 20.32
CA SER A 273 2.67 4.35 20.54
C SER A 273 2.97 3.59 19.24
N ALA A 274 1.97 3.36 18.40
CA ALA A 274 2.14 2.68 17.12
C ALA A 274 2.81 3.60 16.08
N ALA A 275 2.48 4.90 16.09
CA ALA A 275 3.13 5.88 15.22
C ALA A 275 4.62 6.05 15.54
N ASN A 276 4.99 6.06 16.83
CA ASN A 276 6.39 6.05 17.26
C ASN A 276 7.07 4.71 16.94
N GLN A 277 6.37 3.58 16.99
CA GLN A 277 6.94 2.29 16.59
C GLN A 277 7.29 2.27 15.09
N VAL A 278 6.39 2.72 14.22
CA VAL A 278 6.66 2.86 12.78
C VAL A 278 7.84 3.82 12.55
N ALA A 279 7.78 5.03 13.13
CA ALA A 279 8.84 6.03 12.95
C ALA A 279 10.22 5.54 13.44
N ASN A 280 10.29 4.90 14.62
CA ASN A 280 11.54 4.34 15.14
C ASN A 280 12.05 3.14 14.30
N TYR A 281 11.17 2.41 13.62
CA TYR A 281 11.57 1.33 12.71
C TYR A 281 12.17 1.89 11.42
N LEU A 282 11.56 2.95 10.87
CA LEU A 282 12.06 3.68 9.68
C LEU A 282 13.37 4.43 9.97
N ASP A 283 13.49 5.07 11.15
CA ASP A 283 14.74 5.68 11.65
C ASP A 283 15.92 4.67 11.70
N ALA A 284 15.62 3.36 11.75
CA ALA A 284 16.61 2.28 11.87
C ALA A 284 16.81 1.44 10.59
N HIS A 285 15.89 1.48 9.62
CA HIS A 285 15.94 0.62 8.43
C HIS A 285 15.50 1.38 7.17
N PHE A 286 16.31 1.28 6.11
CA PHE A 286 15.96 1.83 4.80
C PHE A 286 14.88 0.98 4.12
N MET A 287 13.69 1.55 3.95
CA MET A 287 12.68 1.03 3.03
C MET A 287 13.19 1.04 1.59
N PRO A 288 12.68 0.16 0.70
CA PRO A 288 12.79 0.39 -0.75
C PRO A 288 12.21 1.78 -1.10
N ILE A 289 12.77 2.43 -2.11
CA ILE A 289 12.32 3.76 -2.55
C ILE A 289 11.29 3.56 -3.66
N PRO A 290 9.97 3.74 -3.41
CA PRO A 290 8.95 3.62 -4.43
C PRO A 290 9.20 4.62 -5.56
N HIS A 291 9.14 4.16 -6.80
CA HIS A 291 9.40 4.99 -7.97
C HIS A 291 8.37 6.13 -8.09
N ASN A 292 7.10 5.83 -7.79
CA ASN A 292 5.99 6.80 -7.84
C ASN A 292 5.42 7.10 -6.46
N MET A 293 5.00 6.07 -5.71
CA MET A 293 4.27 6.23 -4.44
C MET A 293 4.37 4.97 -3.58
N GLY A 294 4.52 5.16 -2.27
CA GLY A 294 4.43 4.12 -1.24
C GLY A 294 3.44 4.49 -0.14
N SER A 295 2.92 3.47 0.55
CA SER A 295 1.91 3.56 1.59
C SER A 295 2.30 2.67 2.77
N ILE A 296 2.30 3.21 3.98
CA ILE A 296 2.37 2.44 5.23
C ILE A 296 1.12 2.79 6.03
N VAL A 297 0.17 1.85 6.09
CA VAL A 297 -1.07 1.99 6.87
C VAL A 297 -1.02 1.05 8.05
N VAL A 298 -1.19 1.58 9.26
CA VAL A 298 -1.31 0.77 10.48
C VAL A 298 -2.64 1.07 11.15
N GLU A 299 -3.54 0.10 11.18
CA GLU A 299 -4.82 0.18 11.87
C GLU A 299 -4.73 -0.47 13.25
N THR A 300 -5.27 0.20 14.26
CA THR A 300 -5.26 -0.23 15.66
C THR A 300 -6.66 -0.13 16.27
N GLY A 301 -6.98 -1.05 17.19
CA GLY A 301 -8.22 -0.96 17.95
C GLY A 301 -8.60 -2.25 18.67
N THR A 302 -9.89 -2.45 18.90
CA THR A 302 -10.45 -3.65 19.54
C THR A 302 -10.16 -4.96 18.78
N SER A 303 -9.92 -4.87 17.46
CA SER A 303 -9.45 -5.99 16.63
C SER A 303 -7.93 -6.19 16.68
N GLY A 304 -7.21 -5.54 17.60
CA GLY A 304 -5.75 -5.57 17.67
C GLY A 304 -5.11 -4.62 16.66
N THR A 305 -3.91 -4.97 16.18
CA THR A 305 -3.17 -4.18 15.18
C THR A 305 -3.12 -4.93 13.85
N VAL A 306 -3.26 -4.21 12.75
CA VAL A 306 -2.95 -4.65 11.39
C VAL A 306 -2.02 -3.60 10.76
N ALA A 307 -0.98 -4.05 10.08
CA ALA A 307 -0.08 -3.21 9.30
C ALA A 307 -0.12 -3.67 7.84
N VAL A 308 -0.22 -2.73 6.91
CA VAL A 308 -0.18 -2.95 5.47
C VAL A 308 0.86 -2.00 4.89
N VAL A 309 1.78 -2.55 4.10
CA VAL A 309 2.81 -1.80 3.40
C VAL A 309 2.65 -2.08 1.92
N THR A 310 2.39 -1.04 1.14
CA THR A 310 2.15 -1.11 -0.31
C THR A 310 3.12 -0.19 -1.03
N TRP A 311 3.71 -0.59 -2.16
CA TRP A 311 4.59 0.28 -2.95
C TRP A 311 4.56 -0.03 -4.44
N GLN A 312 4.85 0.99 -5.24
CA GLN A 312 4.82 0.89 -6.70
C GLN A 312 6.23 0.97 -7.31
N GLU A 313 6.53 0.01 -8.18
CA GLU A 313 7.70 -0.01 -9.05
C GLU A 313 7.26 -0.16 -10.51
N ASN A 314 7.45 0.88 -11.31
CA ASN A 314 6.97 0.94 -12.70
C ASN A 314 5.46 0.62 -12.81
N ASN A 315 5.10 -0.49 -13.45
CA ASN A 315 3.74 -1.01 -13.62
C ASN A 315 3.40 -2.18 -12.68
N LEU A 316 4.23 -2.41 -11.66
CA LEU A 316 4.03 -3.38 -10.59
C LEU A 316 3.62 -2.64 -9.30
N LEU A 317 2.67 -3.21 -8.58
CA LEU A 317 2.24 -2.77 -7.25
C LEU A 317 2.41 -3.96 -6.31
N PHE A 318 3.27 -3.82 -5.31
CA PHE A 318 3.53 -4.85 -4.30
C PHE A 318 2.87 -4.49 -2.98
N GLU A 319 2.45 -5.51 -2.23
CA GLU A 319 1.87 -5.35 -0.91
C GLU A 319 2.36 -6.44 0.04
N THR A 320 2.53 -6.08 1.31
CA THR A 320 2.76 -7.00 2.43
C THR A 320 1.88 -6.57 3.60
N ASP A 321 1.09 -7.49 4.14
CA ASP A 321 0.33 -7.28 5.37
C ASP A 321 0.90 -8.07 6.55
N ALA A 322 0.57 -7.65 7.76
CA ALA A 322 0.66 -8.48 8.96
C ALA A 322 -0.40 -8.05 9.96
N ASN A 323 -1.04 -9.02 10.61
CA ASN A 323 -2.14 -8.81 11.55
C ASN A 323 -1.76 -9.25 12.97
N ARG A 324 -2.67 -9.01 13.94
CA ARG A 324 -2.52 -9.31 15.39
C ARG A 324 -2.09 -10.72 15.79
N TYR A 325 -2.02 -11.68 14.86
CA TYR A 325 -1.50 -13.03 15.11
C TYR A 325 -0.01 -13.19 14.73
N ALA A 326 0.62 -12.17 14.16
CA ALA A 326 2.07 -11.99 14.10
C ALA A 326 2.62 -11.53 15.47
N LYS A 327 3.85 -11.96 15.79
CA LYS A 327 4.53 -11.63 17.06
C LYS A 327 4.66 -10.12 17.30
N ASP A 328 4.86 -9.36 16.23
CA ASP A 328 4.80 -7.90 16.21
C ASP A 328 4.33 -7.46 14.81
N PRO A 329 3.04 -7.11 14.61
CA PRO A 329 2.48 -6.88 13.28
C PRO A 329 3.16 -5.74 12.51
N ILE A 330 3.49 -4.64 13.20
CA ILE A 330 4.09 -3.46 12.55
C ILE A 330 5.48 -3.81 12.00
N SER A 331 6.33 -4.36 12.86
CA SER A 331 7.69 -4.76 12.44
C SER A 331 7.65 -5.89 11.41
N THR A 332 6.69 -6.82 11.49
CA THR A 332 6.58 -7.95 10.55
C THR A 332 6.28 -7.48 9.12
N ALA A 333 5.31 -6.57 8.93
CA ALA A 333 4.98 -6.06 7.60
C ALA A 333 6.12 -5.24 7.00
N LEU A 334 6.78 -4.38 7.81
CA LEU A 334 7.93 -3.58 7.37
C LEU A 334 9.14 -4.46 7.03
N GLU A 335 9.45 -5.48 7.84
CA GLU A 335 10.54 -6.42 7.60
C GLU A 335 10.28 -7.23 6.31
N MET A 336 9.04 -7.69 6.09
CA MET A 336 8.64 -8.36 4.87
C MET A 336 8.86 -7.45 3.65
N ALA A 337 8.35 -6.22 3.65
CA ALA A 337 8.54 -5.26 2.54
C ALA A 337 10.03 -4.98 2.24
N ILE A 338 10.85 -4.74 3.27
CA ILE A 338 12.31 -4.51 3.11
C ILE A 338 13.04 -5.74 2.57
N SER A 339 12.52 -6.94 2.84
CA SER A 339 13.08 -8.21 2.39
C SER A 339 12.67 -8.65 0.99
N MET A 340 11.77 -7.92 0.31
CA MET A 340 11.25 -8.33 -1.01
C MET A 340 12.33 -8.30 -2.09
N ARG A 341 12.49 -9.41 -2.82
CA ARG A 341 13.43 -9.55 -3.93
C ARG A 341 12.78 -10.32 -5.05
N SER A 342 13.21 -10.06 -6.29
CA SER A 342 12.70 -10.71 -7.49
C SER A 342 12.93 -12.23 -7.45
N TYR A 343 11.88 -13.00 -7.77
CA TYR A 343 11.81 -14.46 -7.59
C TYR A 343 12.22 -15.27 -8.83
#